data_AF-A0A7W6IH17-F1
#
_entry.id   AF-A0A7W6IH17-F1
#
_cell.length_a   1.000
_cell.length_b   1.000
_cell.length_c   1.000
_cell.angle_alpha   90.00
_cell.angle_beta   90.00
_cell.angle_gamma   90.00
#
_symmetry.space_group_name_H-M   'P 1'
#
loop_
_entity.id
_entity.type
_entity.pdbx_description
1 polymer ?
#
loop_
_entity_poly.entity_id
_entity_poly.type
_entity_poly.pdbx_seq_one_letter_code
_entity_poly.pdbx_strand_id
1 'polypeptide(L)'
;MPRAGYAEWDEQDLADWVDERPSRRARRKRLPWLRVILMSSCTVAGLAYLALQQERHARPGEPAKGVPASVLVAPASAWKPVASTPALYALPGGVAAEARQHTNGAREDTLTLGRFGDFRYAQVALTQGTAEPAGSFYVDTVRRAARAGLAVAHQGLGRMVATKFGAVETAPLTLAAKAEQACQAFRFADADTAFGFQGWLCGSSAPDEAQLACFIEGIALAGNASPSLKAVFARADRNRTEACGPGARTASVSVRPPARP
;
A
#
# COMPACT_ATOMS: atom_id res chain seq x y z
N MET A 1 35.37 19.57 16.67
CA MET A 1 34.30 18.58 16.38
C MET A 1 34.65 17.28 17.10
N PRO A 2 33.67 16.61 17.70
CA PRO A 2 33.87 15.64 18.78
C PRO A 2 34.43 14.30 18.26
N ARG A 3 35.43 13.77 18.98
CA ARG A 3 35.91 12.39 18.83
C ARG A 3 35.02 11.48 19.67
N ALA A 4 34.65 10.34 19.10
CA ALA A 4 33.94 9.25 19.77
C ALA A 4 34.75 8.76 20.97
N GLY A 5 34.15 8.79 22.16
CA GLY A 5 34.68 8.13 23.34
C GLY A 5 34.31 6.65 23.28
N TYR A 6 35.32 5.78 23.23
CA TYR A 6 35.17 4.37 23.57
C TYR A 6 35.27 4.27 25.10
N ALA A 7 34.33 3.53 25.71
CA ALA A 7 34.41 3.15 27.11
C ALA A 7 35.47 2.04 27.23
N GLU A 8 36.62 2.41 27.78
CA GLU A 8 37.67 1.51 28.25
C GLU A 8 37.17 0.83 29.53
N TRP A 9 36.96 -0.47 29.47
CA TRP A 9 36.61 -1.26 30.64
C TRP A 9 37.90 -1.56 31.40
N ASP A 10 38.02 -0.96 32.57
CA ASP A 10 39.17 -1.07 33.48
C ASP A 10 39.18 -2.47 34.13
N GLU A 11 40.24 -3.24 33.89
CA GLU A 11 40.41 -4.64 34.33
C GLU A 11 40.78 -4.76 35.84
N GLN A 12 40.64 -3.68 36.62
CA GLN A 12 41.10 -3.63 38.02
C GLN A 12 40.09 -4.11 39.07
N ASP A 13 38.84 -4.45 38.73
CA ASP A 13 37.82 -4.91 39.70
C ASP A 13 37.75 -6.45 39.90
N LEU A 14 38.67 -7.22 39.30
CA LEU A 14 38.58 -8.69 39.27
C LEU A 14 39.42 -9.43 40.33
N ALA A 15 40.16 -8.73 41.20
CA ALA A 15 41.25 -9.34 41.97
C ALA A 15 41.20 -9.20 43.51
N ASP A 16 40.04 -8.95 44.14
CA ASP A 16 39.98 -8.71 45.60
C ASP A 16 39.03 -9.61 46.42
N TRP A 17 38.83 -10.88 46.01
CA TRP A 17 37.90 -11.80 46.71
C TRP A 17 38.51 -13.16 47.08
N VAL A 18 39.76 -13.15 47.53
CA VAL A 18 40.47 -14.28 48.18
C VAL A 18 41.23 -13.64 49.36
N ASP A 19 41.11 -13.96 50.64
CA ASP A 19 40.68 -15.15 51.36
C ASP A 19 40.45 -14.69 52.81
N GLU A 20 39.31 -14.98 53.42
CA GLU A 20 39.24 -14.93 54.89
C GLU A 20 38.31 -16.02 55.43
N ARG A 21 38.95 -17.10 55.89
CA ARG A 21 38.43 -18.13 56.79
C ARG A 21 39.34 -18.14 58.03
N PRO A 22 38.96 -18.68 59.22
CA PRO A 22 37.80 -19.55 59.49
C PRO A 22 37.10 -19.31 60.86
N SER A 23 35.83 -19.72 61.00
CA SER A 23 35.41 -20.37 62.25
C SER A 23 34.23 -21.33 62.05
N ARG A 24 34.37 -22.51 62.66
CA ARG A 24 33.43 -23.63 62.62
C ARG A 24 32.12 -23.26 63.32
N ARG A 25 31.00 -23.24 62.59
CA ARG A 25 29.66 -23.43 63.16
C ARG A 25 28.85 -24.43 62.32
N ALA A 26 28.12 -25.26 63.04
CA ALA A 26 27.59 -26.54 62.61
C ALA A 26 26.68 -26.47 61.37
N ARG A 27 26.87 -27.47 60.50
CA ARG A 27 25.99 -27.83 59.37
C ARG A 27 24.52 -27.94 59.83
N ARG A 28 23.69 -27.01 59.39
CA ARG A 28 22.33 -27.34 58.93
C ARG A 28 22.25 -26.93 57.46
N LYS A 29 22.39 -27.91 56.56
CA LYS A 29 22.11 -27.74 55.13
C LYS A 29 20.61 -27.40 54.98
N ARG A 30 20.26 -26.11 55.07
CA ARG A 30 18.93 -25.64 54.68
C ARG A 30 18.89 -25.71 53.16
N LEU A 31 18.28 -26.79 52.65
CA LEU A 31 18.10 -27.09 51.22
C LEU A 31 17.58 -25.85 50.47
N PRO A 32 18.43 -25.13 49.73
CA PRO A 32 18.04 -23.90 49.03
C PRO A 32 17.00 -24.20 47.93
N TRP A 33 16.99 -25.43 47.41
CA TRP A 33 16.03 -25.90 46.42
C TRP A 33 14.57 -25.91 46.93
N LEU A 34 14.35 -26.19 48.22
CA LEU A 34 13.00 -26.11 48.81
C LEU A 34 12.45 -24.67 48.77
N ARG A 35 13.30 -23.66 48.92
CA ARG A 35 12.88 -22.25 48.81
C ARG A 35 12.51 -21.88 47.37
N VAL A 36 13.25 -22.40 46.39
CA VAL A 36 12.98 -22.15 44.95
C VAL A 36 11.66 -22.80 44.52
N ILE A 37 11.41 -24.05 44.94
CA ILE A 37 10.13 -24.73 44.65
C ILE A 37 8.95 -23.97 45.28
N LEU A 38 9.12 -23.53 46.53
CA LEU A 38 8.03 -22.86 47.25
C LEU A 38 7.71 -21.48 46.64
N MET A 39 8.73 -20.75 46.18
CA MET A 39 8.52 -19.48 45.47
C MET A 39 7.86 -19.67 44.09
N SER A 40 8.28 -20.67 43.32
CA SER A 40 7.66 -21.01 42.02
C SER A 40 6.21 -21.48 42.18
N SER A 41 5.95 -22.30 43.20
CA SER A 41 4.59 -22.73 43.56
C SER A 41 3.70 -21.54 43.94
N CYS A 42 4.22 -20.59 44.72
CA CYS A 42 3.47 -19.39 45.10
C CYS A 42 3.17 -18.48 43.90
N THR A 43 4.10 -18.28 42.97
CA THR A 43 3.85 -17.46 41.77
C THR A 43 2.83 -18.12 40.84
N VAL A 44 2.93 -19.42 40.60
CA VAL A 44 1.94 -20.15 39.78
C VAL A 44 0.56 -20.12 40.44
N ALA A 45 0.47 -20.34 41.76
CA ALA A 45 -0.79 -20.26 42.50
C ALA A 45 -1.38 -18.84 42.48
N GLY A 46 -0.54 -17.80 42.60
CA GLY A 46 -0.96 -16.41 42.51
C GLY A 46 -1.50 -16.03 41.13
N LEU A 47 -0.83 -16.46 40.05
CA LEU A 47 -1.29 -16.23 38.68
C LEU A 47 -2.59 -17.00 38.39
N ALA A 48 -2.69 -18.26 38.83
CA ALA A 48 -3.91 -19.04 38.70
C ALA A 48 -5.08 -18.42 39.48
N TYR A 49 -4.82 -17.90 40.68
CA TYR A 49 -5.82 -17.20 41.49
C TYR A 49 -6.30 -15.91 40.80
N LEU A 50 -5.39 -15.13 40.22
CA LEU A 50 -5.73 -13.92 39.48
C LEU A 50 -6.54 -14.22 38.21
N ALA A 51 -6.16 -15.26 37.46
CA ALA A 51 -6.92 -15.70 36.29
C ALA A 51 -8.35 -16.13 36.66
N LEU A 52 -8.50 -16.90 37.75
CA LEU A 52 -9.81 -17.31 38.27
C LEU A 52 -10.62 -16.14 38.82
N GLN A 53 -9.98 -15.14 39.43
CA GLN A 53 -10.66 -13.91 39.84
C GLN A 53 -11.14 -13.09 38.63
N GLN A 54 -10.33 -13.01 37.57
CA GLN A 54 -10.71 -12.30 36.35
C GLN A 54 -11.92 -12.94 35.67
N GLU A 55 -11.99 -14.28 35.65
CA GLU A 55 -13.19 -14.98 35.16
C GLU A 55 -14.40 -14.83 36.09
N ARG A 56 -14.19 -14.76 37.41
CA ARG A 56 -15.28 -14.50 38.37
C ARG A 56 -15.82 -13.07 38.28
N HIS A 57 -14.96 -12.10 37.99
CA HIS A 57 -15.37 -10.73 37.65
C HIS A 57 -16.01 -10.64 36.26
N ALA A 58 -15.71 -11.58 35.37
CA ALA A 58 -16.38 -11.74 34.08
C ALA A 58 -17.70 -12.55 34.17
N ARG A 59 -18.38 -12.55 35.32
CA ARG A 59 -19.75 -13.08 35.40
C ARG A 59 -20.74 -12.14 34.70
N PRO A 60 -21.56 -12.65 33.77
CA PRO A 60 -22.53 -11.84 33.03
C PRO A 60 -23.72 -11.53 33.95
N GLY A 61 -23.95 -10.24 34.23
CA GLY A 61 -25.04 -9.88 35.16
C GLY A 61 -25.41 -8.41 35.28
N GLU A 62 -24.72 -7.48 34.60
CA GLU A 62 -25.19 -6.10 34.51
C GLU A 62 -25.19 -5.70 33.03
N PRO A 63 -26.33 -5.32 32.45
CA PRO A 63 -26.33 -4.75 31.12
C PRO A 63 -25.47 -3.49 31.20
N ALA A 64 -24.27 -3.56 30.61
CA ALA A 64 -23.41 -2.40 30.44
C ALA A 64 -24.30 -1.29 29.90
N LYS A 65 -24.43 -0.21 30.68
CA LYS A 65 -25.28 0.95 30.38
C LYS A 65 -24.96 1.33 28.94
N GLY A 66 -25.87 0.96 28.03
CA GLY A 66 -25.58 0.92 26.60
C GLY A 66 -25.07 2.29 26.20
N VAL A 67 -23.80 2.36 25.79
CA VAL A 67 -23.28 3.58 25.15
C VAL A 67 -24.26 3.83 24.00
N PRO A 68 -25.01 4.96 24.01
CA PRO A 68 -25.98 5.19 22.96
C PRO A 68 -25.23 5.09 21.65
N ALA A 69 -25.66 4.18 20.78
CA ALA A 69 -25.03 3.97 19.49
C ALA A 69 -24.99 5.33 18.81
N SER A 70 -23.80 5.92 18.71
CA SER A 70 -23.62 7.14 17.96
C SER A 70 -23.94 6.77 16.53
N VAL A 71 -25.10 7.24 16.05
CA VAL A 71 -25.49 7.07 14.66
C VAL A 71 -24.50 7.92 13.87
N LEU A 72 -23.44 7.29 13.38
CA LEU A 72 -22.47 7.91 12.49
C LEU A 72 -23.16 8.13 11.15
N VAL A 73 -23.82 9.28 11.02
CA VAL A 73 -24.34 9.74 9.72
C VAL A 73 -23.14 10.21 8.92
N ALA A 74 -22.77 9.42 7.90
CA ALA A 74 -21.74 9.85 6.96
C ALA A 74 -22.19 11.14 6.25
N PRO A 75 -21.32 12.16 6.13
CA PRO A 75 -21.65 13.36 5.38
C PRO A 75 -21.95 13.00 3.92
N ALA A 76 -22.82 13.79 3.29
CA ALA A 76 -23.17 13.61 1.88
C ALA A 76 -21.90 13.66 1.02
N SER A 77 -21.80 12.77 0.02
CA SER A 77 -20.63 12.71 -0.85
C SER A 77 -20.49 13.99 -1.68
N ALA A 78 -19.31 14.62 -1.62
CA ALA A 78 -19.01 15.79 -2.44
C ALA A 78 -18.87 15.46 -3.94
N TRP A 79 -18.73 14.18 -4.28
CA TRP A 79 -18.73 13.67 -5.65
C TRP A 79 -20.13 13.23 -6.07
N LYS A 80 -20.55 13.65 -7.27
CA LYS A 80 -21.81 13.27 -7.91
C LYS A 80 -21.54 12.62 -9.26
N PRO A 81 -22.26 11.54 -9.64
CA PRO A 81 -22.12 10.94 -10.96
C PRO A 81 -22.55 11.95 -12.03
N VAL A 82 -21.83 11.96 -13.15
CA VAL A 82 -22.19 12.72 -14.35
C VAL A 82 -22.96 11.79 -15.28
N ALA A 83 -24.04 12.28 -15.89
CA ALA A 83 -24.78 11.53 -16.90
C ALA A 83 -23.84 11.06 -18.02
N SER A 84 -24.11 9.90 -18.62
CA SER A 84 -23.23 9.25 -19.60
C SER A 84 -22.81 10.21 -20.73
N THR A 85 -21.60 10.77 -20.62
CA THR A 85 -20.96 11.56 -21.67
C THR A 85 -20.01 10.70 -22.50
N PRO A 86 -19.72 11.04 -23.77
CA PRO A 86 -18.65 10.40 -24.52
C PRO A 86 -17.34 10.40 -23.72
N ALA A 87 -16.60 9.29 -23.75
CA ALA A 87 -15.35 9.16 -23.01
C ALA A 87 -14.33 10.22 -23.47
N LEU A 88 -13.84 11.04 -22.54
CA LEU A 88 -12.80 12.03 -22.84
C LEU A 88 -11.45 11.39 -23.13
N TYR A 89 -11.22 10.21 -22.56
CA TYR A 89 -9.96 9.49 -22.60
C TYR A 89 -10.18 8.10 -23.21
N ALA A 90 -9.15 7.58 -23.86
CA ALA A 90 -9.13 6.23 -24.39
C ALA A 90 -7.92 5.45 -23.87
N LEU A 91 -8.13 4.13 -23.77
CA LEU A 91 -7.10 3.14 -23.53
C LEU A 91 -7.15 2.10 -24.67
N PRO A 92 -6.00 1.52 -25.04
CA PRO A 92 -5.96 0.45 -26.03
C PRO A 92 -6.68 -0.80 -25.51
N GLY A 93 -7.62 -1.33 -26.30
CA GLY A 93 -8.40 -2.54 -25.96
C GLY A 93 -9.85 -2.31 -25.57
N GLY A 94 -10.34 -1.05 -25.62
CA GLY A 94 -11.72 -0.71 -25.25
C GLY A 94 -11.92 -0.67 -23.74
N VAL A 95 -12.68 0.32 -23.26
CA VAL A 95 -12.86 0.54 -21.82
C VAL A 95 -14.28 0.94 -21.48
N ALA A 96 -14.74 0.51 -20.31
CA ALA A 96 -15.88 1.12 -19.64
C ALA A 96 -15.43 2.45 -19.03
N ALA A 97 -16.19 3.52 -19.27
CA ALA A 97 -15.89 4.86 -18.76
C ALA A 97 -17.02 5.35 -17.86
N GLU A 98 -16.67 5.80 -16.67
CA GLU A 98 -17.58 6.43 -15.73
C GLU A 98 -17.03 7.81 -15.36
N ALA A 99 -17.91 8.82 -15.28
CA ALA A 99 -17.51 10.18 -14.94
C ALA A 99 -18.23 10.66 -13.68
N ARG A 100 -17.51 11.39 -12.84
CA ARG A 100 -18.08 12.08 -11.67
C ARG A 100 -17.52 13.49 -11.55
N GLN A 101 -18.32 14.37 -10.95
CA GLN A 101 -17.98 15.76 -10.73
C GLN A 101 -18.04 16.07 -9.24
N HIS A 102 -17.06 16.81 -8.77
CA HIS A 102 -16.97 17.32 -7.42
C HIS A 102 -17.68 18.67 -7.29
N THR A 103 -18.10 19.04 -6.09
CA THR A 103 -18.76 20.33 -5.81
C THR A 103 -17.90 21.55 -6.13
N ASN A 104 -16.58 21.41 -6.15
CA ASN A 104 -15.64 22.48 -6.54
C ASN A 104 -15.37 22.56 -8.05
N GLY A 105 -16.08 21.77 -8.86
CA GLY A 105 -15.92 21.72 -10.31
C GLY A 105 -14.88 20.73 -10.83
N ALA A 106 -14.11 20.07 -9.95
CA ALA A 106 -13.18 19.01 -10.37
C ALA A 106 -13.96 17.85 -11.02
N ARG A 107 -13.38 17.27 -12.07
CA ARG A 107 -13.95 16.13 -12.80
C ARG A 107 -13.02 14.95 -12.66
N GLU A 108 -13.59 13.77 -12.44
CA GLU A 108 -12.85 12.52 -12.48
C GLU A 108 -13.51 11.55 -13.46
N ASP A 109 -12.72 11.05 -14.41
CA ASP A 109 -13.12 10.03 -15.37
C ASP A 109 -12.39 8.72 -15.05
N THR A 110 -13.13 7.66 -14.74
CA THR A 110 -12.60 6.32 -14.45
C THR A 110 -12.74 5.45 -15.69
N LEU A 111 -11.63 4.92 -16.19
CA LEU A 111 -11.54 3.95 -17.26
C LEU A 111 -11.25 2.58 -16.68
N THR A 112 -12.03 1.58 -17.05
CA THR A 112 -11.84 0.18 -16.64
C THR A 112 -11.61 -0.70 -17.87
N LEU A 113 -10.50 -1.43 -17.88
CA LEU A 113 -10.13 -2.42 -18.89
C LEU A 113 -10.26 -3.82 -18.29
N GLY A 114 -11.04 -4.68 -18.96
CA GLY A 114 -11.25 -6.07 -18.52
C GLY A 114 -12.01 -6.18 -17.20
N ARG A 115 -11.93 -7.36 -16.57
CA ARG A 115 -12.50 -7.66 -15.26
C ARG A 115 -11.44 -8.17 -14.30
N PHE A 116 -11.60 -7.91 -13.01
CA PHE A 116 -10.69 -8.44 -12.00
C PHE A 116 -10.65 -9.97 -12.07
N GLY A 117 -9.45 -10.55 -12.06
CA GLY A 117 -9.20 -11.97 -12.33
C GLY A 117 -8.84 -12.29 -13.80
N ASP A 118 -9.07 -11.38 -14.74
CA ASP A 118 -8.63 -11.56 -16.13
C ASP A 118 -7.11 -11.38 -16.25
N PHE A 119 -6.55 -11.91 -17.35
CA PHE A 119 -5.13 -11.78 -17.70
C PHE A 119 -4.66 -10.33 -17.87
N ARG A 120 -5.60 -9.41 -18.08
CA ARG A 120 -5.34 -7.97 -18.21
C ARG A 120 -6.51 -7.19 -17.64
N TYR A 121 -6.35 -6.80 -16.38
CA TYR A 121 -7.29 -5.93 -15.70
C TYR A 121 -6.59 -4.61 -15.40
N ALA A 122 -7.24 -3.48 -15.70
CA ALA A 122 -6.73 -2.18 -15.30
C ALA A 122 -7.88 -1.27 -14.91
N GLN A 123 -7.62 -0.42 -13.93
CA GLN A 123 -8.48 0.71 -13.64
C GLN A 123 -7.62 1.96 -13.54
N VAL A 124 -8.02 3.00 -14.25
CA VAL A 124 -7.33 4.29 -14.28
C VAL A 124 -8.34 5.37 -14.06
N ALA A 125 -8.06 6.27 -13.16
CA ALA A 125 -8.91 7.42 -12.94
C ALA A 125 -8.11 8.69 -13.17
N LEU A 126 -8.64 9.53 -14.06
CA LEU A 126 -8.04 10.77 -14.52
C LEU A 126 -8.80 11.92 -13.89
N THR A 127 -8.10 12.80 -13.20
CA THR A 127 -8.65 13.94 -12.48
C THR A 127 -8.27 15.24 -13.16
N GLN A 128 -9.24 16.12 -13.34
CA GLN A 128 -9.08 17.47 -13.86
C GLN A 128 -9.59 18.48 -12.84
N GLY A 129 -8.86 19.58 -12.65
CA GLY A 129 -9.16 20.60 -11.67
C GLY A 129 -8.57 20.28 -10.30
N THR A 130 -8.62 21.26 -9.39
CA THR A 130 -8.11 21.13 -8.03
C THR A 130 -9.06 20.26 -7.21
N ALA A 131 -8.76 18.97 -7.10
CA ALA A 131 -9.46 18.07 -6.18
C ALA A 131 -9.03 18.32 -4.71
N GLU A 132 -9.61 17.55 -3.79
CA GLU A 132 -9.13 17.46 -2.41
C GLU A 132 -7.60 17.21 -2.36
N PRO A 133 -6.91 17.66 -1.29
CA PRO A 133 -5.49 17.43 -1.13
C PRO A 133 -5.16 15.94 -1.22
N ALA A 134 -4.17 15.60 -2.05
CA ALA A 134 -3.77 14.22 -2.29
C ALA A 134 -3.30 13.56 -0.97
N GLY A 135 -3.80 12.34 -0.72
CA GLY A 135 -3.36 11.54 0.40
C GLY A 135 -1.98 10.92 0.14
N SER A 136 -1.52 10.08 1.08
CA SER A 136 -0.40 9.19 0.78
C SER A 136 -0.78 8.21 -0.34
N PHE A 137 0.22 7.73 -1.09
CA PHE A 137 -0.02 6.84 -2.23
C PHE A 137 -0.86 5.63 -1.85
N TYR A 138 -0.54 5.05 -0.69
CA TYR A 138 -1.27 3.91 -0.13
C TYR A 138 -2.72 4.26 0.20
N VAL A 139 -2.97 5.37 0.90
CA VAL A 139 -4.33 5.75 1.32
C VAL A 139 -5.23 6.01 0.11
N ASP A 140 -4.71 6.68 -0.92
CA ASP A 140 -5.47 6.92 -2.15
C ASP A 140 -5.73 5.63 -2.90
N THR A 141 -4.74 4.73 -2.98
CA THR A 141 -4.89 3.41 -3.61
C THR A 141 -5.95 2.58 -2.90
N VAL A 142 -5.93 2.52 -1.56
CA VAL A 142 -6.92 1.78 -0.75
C VAL A 142 -8.32 2.34 -0.95
N ARG A 143 -8.50 3.67 -0.88
CA ARG A 143 -9.81 4.31 -1.09
C ARG A 143 -10.38 3.99 -2.47
N ARG A 144 -9.54 3.91 -3.49
CA ARG A 144 -9.94 3.66 -4.87
C ARG A 144 -10.22 2.18 -5.11
N ALA A 145 -9.39 1.29 -4.58
CA ALA A 145 -9.65 -0.15 -4.56
C ALA A 145 -11.01 -0.46 -3.90
N ALA A 146 -11.28 0.15 -2.74
CA ALA A 146 -12.55 -0.03 -2.04
C ALA A 146 -13.76 0.42 -2.88
N ARG A 147 -13.65 1.54 -3.61
CA ARG A 147 -14.70 1.99 -4.55
C ARG A 147 -14.93 1.01 -5.70
N ALA A 148 -13.89 0.28 -6.12
CA ALA A 148 -13.99 -0.78 -7.12
C ALA A 148 -14.46 -2.12 -6.53
N GLY A 149 -14.76 -2.20 -5.23
CA GLY A 149 -15.13 -3.44 -4.56
C GLY A 149 -13.96 -4.39 -4.32
N LEU A 150 -12.72 -3.86 -4.29
CA LEU A 150 -11.48 -4.61 -4.09
C LEU A 150 -10.84 -4.22 -2.75
N ALA A 151 -10.09 -5.16 -2.16
CA ALA A 151 -9.24 -4.92 -1.01
C ALA A 151 -7.76 -4.84 -1.45
N VAL A 152 -6.96 -4.07 -0.72
CA VAL A 152 -5.50 -4.07 -0.87
C VAL A 152 -4.93 -5.04 0.15
N ALA A 153 -4.41 -6.18 -0.31
CA ALA A 153 -3.77 -7.17 0.54
C ALA A 153 -2.34 -6.74 0.92
N HIS A 154 -1.61 -6.16 -0.04
CA HIS A 154 -0.26 -5.67 0.17
C HIS A 154 0.07 -4.53 -0.81
N GLN A 155 0.88 -3.56 -0.37
CA GLN A 155 1.50 -2.58 -1.25
C GLN A 155 2.98 -2.47 -0.89
N GLY A 156 3.83 -2.63 -1.91
CA GLY A 156 5.28 -2.50 -1.78
C GLY A 156 5.73 -1.04 -1.75
N LEU A 157 7.05 -0.86 -1.70
CA LEU A 157 7.66 0.47 -1.71
C LEU A 157 7.44 1.16 -3.07
N GLY A 158 7.11 2.45 -3.00
CA GLY A 158 6.97 3.30 -4.17
C GLY A 158 8.31 3.64 -4.83
N ARG A 159 8.32 3.74 -6.16
CA ARG A 159 9.45 4.19 -6.97
C ARG A 159 8.98 5.04 -8.15
N MET A 160 9.88 5.85 -8.70
CA MET A 160 9.57 6.69 -9.86
C MET A 160 9.92 5.95 -11.16
N VAL A 161 9.01 5.96 -12.12
CA VAL A 161 9.16 5.37 -13.46
C VAL A 161 8.96 6.46 -14.50
N ALA A 162 9.86 6.54 -15.49
CA ALA A 162 9.75 7.50 -16.57
C ALA A 162 8.66 7.08 -17.57
N THR A 163 7.78 8.03 -17.92
CA THR A 163 6.72 7.83 -18.91
C THR A 163 6.58 9.08 -19.79
N LYS A 164 5.73 9.02 -20.81
CA LYS A 164 5.42 10.19 -21.64
C LYS A 164 4.87 11.40 -20.87
N PHE A 165 4.21 11.18 -19.72
CA PHE A 165 3.70 12.26 -18.87
C PHE A 165 4.77 12.82 -17.91
N GLY A 166 5.96 12.21 -17.87
CA GLY A 166 7.01 12.50 -16.90
C GLY A 166 7.21 11.34 -15.92
N ALA A 167 7.82 11.64 -14.78
CA ALA A 167 8.06 10.68 -13.73
C ALA A 167 6.74 10.34 -13.01
N VAL A 168 6.38 9.06 -13.00
CA VAL A 168 5.17 8.52 -12.37
C VAL A 168 5.58 7.70 -11.16
N GLU A 169 4.92 7.94 -10.02
CA GLU A 169 5.11 7.11 -8.82
C GLU A 169 4.41 5.77 -9.04
N THR A 170 5.10 4.67 -8.80
CA THR A 170 4.61 3.30 -9.02
C THR A 170 4.94 2.42 -7.83
N ALA A 171 4.12 1.42 -7.53
CA ALA A 171 4.40 0.45 -6.46
C ALA A 171 3.81 -0.92 -6.81
N PRO A 172 4.51 -2.03 -6.46
CA PRO A 172 3.92 -3.35 -6.47
C PRO A 172 2.67 -3.36 -5.58
N LEU A 173 1.58 -3.97 -6.07
CA LEU A 173 0.30 -3.99 -5.39
C LEU A 173 -0.32 -5.39 -5.50
N THR A 174 -0.79 -5.94 -4.40
CA THR A 174 -1.64 -7.14 -4.40
C THR A 174 -3.06 -6.73 -4.07
N LEU A 175 -3.95 -6.90 -5.04
CA LEU A 175 -5.39 -6.67 -4.87
C LEU A 175 -6.10 -7.99 -4.59
N ALA A 176 -7.15 -7.94 -3.79
CA ALA A 176 -7.92 -9.10 -3.41
C ALA A 176 -9.43 -8.85 -3.58
N ALA A 177 -10.12 -9.87 -4.09
CA ALA A 177 -11.56 -10.00 -4.02
C ALA A 177 -11.90 -11.44 -3.61
N LYS A 178 -12.39 -12.27 -4.54
CA LYS A 178 -12.52 -13.73 -4.32
C LYS A 178 -11.17 -14.46 -4.38
N ALA A 179 -10.22 -13.88 -5.10
CA ALA A 179 -8.85 -14.35 -5.23
C ALA A 179 -7.91 -13.14 -5.16
N GLU A 180 -6.62 -13.39 -4.93
CA GLU A 180 -5.58 -12.39 -5.00
C GLU A 180 -5.04 -12.27 -6.43
N GLN A 181 -4.68 -11.05 -6.82
CA GLN A 181 -4.05 -10.77 -8.10
C GLN A 181 -2.92 -9.75 -7.92
N ALA A 182 -1.78 -10.05 -8.55
CA ALA A 182 -0.62 -9.19 -8.55
C ALA A 182 -0.77 -8.08 -9.60
N CYS A 183 -0.49 -6.85 -9.18
CA CYS A 183 -0.70 -5.62 -9.92
C CYS A 183 0.46 -4.65 -9.70
N GLN A 184 0.51 -3.59 -10.50
CA GLN A 184 1.32 -2.40 -10.29
C GLN A 184 0.38 -1.20 -10.13
N ALA A 185 0.44 -0.56 -8.97
CA ALA A 185 -0.19 0.73 -8.74
C ALA A 185 0.64 1.83 -9.39
N PHE A 186 -0.02 2.91 -9.83
CA PHE A 186 0.67 4.09 -10.34
C PHE A 186 -0.11 5.38 -10.07
N ARG A 187 0.62 6.48 -9.97
CA ARG A 187 0.12 7.82 -9.67
C ARG A 187 0.97 8.90 -10.33
N PHE A 188 0.29 9.85 -10.94
CA PHE A 188 0.85 11.07 -11.51
C PHE A 188 0.00 12.27 -11.09
N ALA A 189 0.66 13.38 -10.78
CA ALA A 189 0.00 14.65 -10.50
C ALA A 189 0.86 15.80 -11.03
N ASP A 190 0.22 16.71 -11.74
CA ASP A 190 0.79 17.96 -12.23
C ASP A 190 -0.03 19.11 -11.65
N ALA A 191 0.56 19.82 -10.69
CA ALA A 191 -0.08 20.94 -10.01
C ALA A 191 -0.29 22.15 -10.93
N ASP A 192 0.59 22.36 -11.90
CA ASP A 192 0.54 23.52 -12.80
C ASP A 192 -0.64 23.43 -13.76
N THR A 193 -0.99 22.20 -14.17
CA THR A 193 -2.09 21.94 -15.10
C THR A 193 -3.36 21.44 -14.41
N ALA A 194 -3.33 21.29 -13.09
CA ALA A 194 -4.38 20.69 -12.27
C ALA A 194 -4.90 19.37 -12.89
N PHE A 195 -3.96 18.57 -13.40
CA PHE A 195 -4.23 17.29 -14.03
C PHE A 195 -3.47 16.18 -13.31
N GLY A 196 -4.11 15.04 -13.15
CA GLY A 196 -3.47 13.87 -12.57
C GLY A 196 -4.17 12.60 -12.98
N PHE A 197 -3.51 11.48 -12.73
CA PHE A 197 -4.14 10.18 -12.87
C PHE A 197 -3.57 9.21 -11.86
N GLN A 198 -4.36 8.22 -11.50
CA GLN A 198 -3.92 7.13 -10.65
C GLN A 198 -4.76 5.88 -10.89
N GLY A 199 -4.16 4.74 -10.63
CA GLY A 199 -4.78 3.47 -10.96
C GLY A 199 -3.86 2.29 -10.70
N TRP A 200 -4.24 1.17 -11.29
CA TRP A 200 -3.45 -0.06 -11.27
C TRP A 200 -3.59 -0.82 -12.58
N LEU A 201 -2.55 -1.59 -12.89
CA LEU A 201 -2.52 -2.58 -13.95
C LEU A 201 -2.23 -3.95 -13.34
N CYS A 202 -3.05 -4.94 -13.65
CA CYS A 202 -2.92 -6.30 -13.18
C CYS A 202 -2.72 -7.26 -14.36
N GLY A 203 -1.98 -8.33 -14.11
CA GLY A 203 -1.72 -9.40 -15.06
C GLY A 203 -1.90 -10.78 -14.43
N SER A 204 -1.58 -11.83 -15.18
CA SER A 204 -1.40 -13.19 -14.64
C SER A 204 -0.21 -13.25 -13.66
N SER A 205 0.81 -12.44 -13.95
CA SER A 205 1.89 -12.05 -13.04
C SER A 205 1.86 -10.54 -12.83
N ALA A 206 2.56 -10.04 -11.81
CA ALA A 206 2.76 -8.60 -11.65
C ALA A 206 3.36 -8.03 -12.95
N PRO A 207 2.77 -6.99 -13.55
CA PRO A 207 3.36 -6.33 -14.71
C PRO A 207 4.76 -5.81 -14.39
N ASP A 208 5.66 -5.93 -15.34
CA ASP A 208 6.97 -5.30 -15.25
C ASP A 208 6.87 -3.78 -15.52
N GLU A 209 7.99 -3.09 -15.33
CA GLU A 209 8.06 -1.63 -15.48
C GLU A 209 7.83 -1.17 -16.92
N ALA A 210 8.33 -1.92 -17.91
CA ALA A 210 8.17 -1.58 -19.32
C ALA A 210 6.71 -1.75 -19.77
N GLN A 211 6.05 -2.83 -19.33
CA GLN A 211 4.64 -3.07 -19.56
C GLN A 211 3.77 -1.96 -18.95
N LEU A 212 4.09 -1.52 -17.74
CA LEU A 212 3.41 -0.41 -17.07
C LEU A 212 3.63 0.91 -17.81
N ALA A 213 4.87 1.23 -18.16
CA ALA A 213 5.20 2.44 -18.93
C ALA A 213 4.43 2.46 -20.26
N CYS A 214 4.45 1.36 -21.01
CA CYS A 214 3.72 1.27 -22.28
C CYS A 214 2.20 1.33 -22.13
N PHE A 215 1.65 0.84 -21.01
CA PHE A 215 0.25 1.02 -20.70
C PHE A 215 -0.09 2.50 -20.47
N ILE A 216 0.71 3.21 -19.67
CA ILE A 216 0.54 4.64 -19.39
C ILE A 216 0.70 5.46 -20.68
N GLU A 217 1.68 5.12 -21.52
CA GLU A 217 1.86 5.79 -22.82
C GLU A 217 0.68 5.60 -23.78
N GLY A 218 -0.08 4.51 -23.61
CA GLY A 218 -1.29 4.22 -24.37
C GLY A 218 -2.49 5.08 -23.98
N ILE A 219 -2.45 5.80 -22.85
CA ILE A 219 -3.52 6.72 -22.45
C ILE A 219 -3.57 7.88 -23.44
N ALA A 220 -4.70 8.03 -24.13
CA ALA A 220 -4.89 9.03 -25.16
C ALA A 220 -6.14 9.88 -24.91
N LEU A 221 -6.20 11.04 -25.55
CA LEU A 221 -7.39 11.88 -25.58
C LEU A 221 -8.31 11.40 -26.73
N ALA A 222 -9.59 11.17 -26.45
CA ALA A 222 -10.56 10.66 -27.42
C ALA A 222 -11.70 11.64 -27.73
N GLY A 223 -12.05 12.51 -26.77
CA GLY A 223 -13.17 13.43 -26.88
C GLY A 223 -12.76 14.89 -27.06
N ASN A 224 -13.77 15.78 -27.10
CA ASN A 224 -13.53 17.22 -27.11
C ASN A 224 -13.10 17.69 -25.72
N ALA A 225 -11.80 17.83 -25.52
CA ALA A 225 -11.20 18.31 -24.29
C ALA A 225 -10.99 19.84 -24.27
N SER A 226 -10.80 20.37 -23.07
CA SER A 226 -10.37 21.76 -22.86
C SER A 226 -8.99 22.02 -23.51
N PRO A 227 -8.67 23.26 -23.90
CA PRO A 227 -7.37 23.60 -24.46
C PRO A 227 -6.19 23.25 -23.55
N SER A 228 -6.35 23.41 -22.24
CA SER A 228 -5.33 23.05 -21.24
C SER A 228 -5.03 21.55 -21.25
N LEU A 229 -6.08 20.71 -21.27
CA LEU A 229 -5.91 19.26 -21.32
C LEU A 229 -5.30 18.80 -22.66
N LYS A 230 -5.69 19.43 -23.77
CA LYS A 230 -5.05 19.19 -25.08
C LYS A 230 -3.55 19.52 -25.05
N ALA A 231 -3.15 20.61 -24.38
CA ALA A 231 -1.75 20.99 -24.25
C ALA A 231 -0.94 19.97 -23.42
N VAL A 232 -1.51 19.44 -22.33
CA VAL A 232 -0.88 18.37 -21.51
C VAL A 232 -0.61 17.14 -22.37
N PHE A 233 -1.63 16.66 -23.10
CA PHE A 233 -1.48 15.47 -23.93
C PHE A 233 -0.55 15.70 -25.13
N ALA A 234 -0.58 16.88 -25.76
CA ALA A 234 0.35 17.22 -26.81
C ALA A 234 1.81 17.28 -26.33
N ARG A 235 2.06 17.79 -25.11
CA ARG A 235 3.38 17.73 -24.47
C ARG A 235 3.78 16.28 -24.20
N ALA A 236 2.86 15.47 -23.66
CA ALA A 236 3.12 14.08 -23.35
C ALA A 236 3.47 13.28 -24.61
N ASP A 237 2.70 13.43 -25.70
CA ASP A 237 2.93 12.68 -26.94
C ASP A 237 4.27 13.04 -27.61
N ARG A 238 4.79 14.26 -27.41
CA ARG A 238 6.16 14.62 -27.85
C ARG A 238 7.26 13.91 -27.07
N ASN A 239 6.98 13.49 -25.84
CA ASN A 239 7.92 12.79 -24.97
C ASN A 239 7.77 11.26 -25.05
N ARG A 240 6.92 10.76 -25.97
CA ARG A 240 6.64 9.33 -26.09
C ARG A 240 7.89 8.58 -26.53
N THR A 241 8.18 7.45 -25.87
CA THR A 241 9.31 6.61 -26.24
C THR A 241 8.94 5.66 -27.38
N GLU A 242 9.87 5.39 -28.29
CA GLU A 242 9.66 4.42 -29.39
C GLU A 242 9.51 2.98 -28.87
N ALA A 243 9.99 2.70 -27.66
CA ALA A 243 9.94 1.40 -27.00
C ALA A 243 8.50 0.87 -26.79
N CYS A 244 7.50 1.75 -26.77
CA CYS A 244 6.09 1.39 -26.61
C CYS A 244 5.27 1.57 -27.90
N GLY A 245 5.95 1.82 -29.02
CA GLY A 245 5.33 1.92 -30.34
C GLY A 245 4.83 0.56 -30.87
N PRO A 246 3.94 0.55 -31.88
CA PRO A 246 3.48 -0.68 -32.51
C PRO A 246 4.62 -1.57 -33.06
N GLY A 247 5.77 -0.98 -33.42
CA GLY A 247 6.97 -1.70 -33.89
C GLY A 247 7.80 -2.40 -32.81
N ALA A 248 7.59 -2.09 -31.52
CA ALA A 248 8.30 -2.78 -30.44
C ALA A 248 7.80 -4.21 -30.22
N ARG A 249 6.54 -4.50 -30.60
CA ARG A 249 5.94 -5.85 -30.50
C ARG A 249 6.54 -6.86 -31.48
N THR A 250 7.21 -6.40 -32.53
CA THR A 250 7.83 -7.29 -33.54
C THR A 250 9.27 -7.69 -33.20
N ALA A 251 9.96 -6.97 -32.31
CA ALA A 251 11.35 -7.28 -31.95
C ALA A 251 11.47 -8.50 -31.02
N SER A 252 10.49 -8.75 -30.15
CA SER A 252 10.52 -9.88 -29.20
C SER A 252 10.10 -11.23 -29.80
N VAL A 253 9.62 -11.26 -31.04
CA VAL A 253 9.18 -12.50 -31.72
C VAL A 253 10.26 -13.04 -32.68
N SER A 254 11.27 -12.24 -33.02
CA SER A 254 12.33 -12.64 -33.96
C SER A 254 13.66 -12.98 -33.27
N VAL A 255 13.62 -13.83 -32.23
CA VAL A 255 14.84 -14.58 -31.85
C VAL A 255 14.87 -15.83 -32.71
N ARG A 256 15.53 -15.74 -33.87
CA ARG A 256 15.85 -16.89 -34.72
C ARG A 256 16.78 -17.81 -33.91
N PRO A 257 16.40 -19.07 -33.61
CA PRO A 257 17.30 -19.97 -32.91
C PRO A 257 18.57 -20.21 -33.74
N PRO A 258 19.76 -20.30 -33.12
CA PRO A 258 20.99 -20.57 -33.83
C PRO A 258 20.90 -21.93 -34.52
N ALA A 259 21.37 -21.99 -35.78
CA ALA A 259 21.46 -23.23 -36.54
C ALA A 259 22.34 -24.22 -35.77
N ARG A 260 21.78 -25.40 -35.49
CA ARG A 260 22.51 -26.48 -34.82
C ARG A 260 23.50 -27.09 -35.83
N PRO A 261 24.77 -27.34 -35.44
CA PRO A 261 25.79 -27.95 -36.29
C PRO A 261 25.46 -29.41 -36.63
#